data_AF-A0A433QXB1-F1
#
_entry.id   AF-A0A433QXB1-F1
#
_cell.length_a   1.000
_cell.length_b   1.000
_cell.length_c   1.000
_cell.angle_alpha   90.00
_cell.angle_beta   90.00
_cell.angle_gamma   90.00
#
_symmetry.space_group_name_H-M   'P 1'
#
loop_
_entity.id
_entity.type
_entity.pdbx_description
1 polymer ?
#
loop_
_entity_poly.entity_id
_entity_poly.type
_entity_poly.pdbx_seq_one_letter_code
_entity_poly.pdbx_strand_id
1 'polypeptide(L)'
;MTTPKTQTKEEPAHDQPAEDQPAEDQPAEDQPAQAQSALPHDNTDISMVPHAPKVPKTLIEKEKTRRLIVVLERCCLETYKVGKNQDARYQLLNCDDHQGILKRLGRDITDARPDITHQCLLTLLDSPLNKAGLLQVYIHTARNVLIEVNPHVRIPRTFKRFAGLMVQLLHKLTIRSVNGTEKLLRVIKNPVTDHLPMNCRKLAFSFDAPTVRLSEYLPTIPADYSICVSIGAMAHGTDNFADAYVDEKIGISQYPLSASVACGKMCCALEELWDVLVHSDETLTGGGSRDIMDTTLCPHNMCILHLSTTFTG
;
A
#
# COMPACT_ATOMS: atom_id res chain seq x y z
N MET A 1 -65.81 22.07 -32.06
CA MET A 1 -64.89 21.66 -30.98
C MET A 1 -63.92 22.82 -30.74
N THR A 2 -63.61 23.33 -29.56
CA THR A 2 -64.22 23.34 -28.21
C THR A 2 -63.43 24.42 -27.44
N THR A 3 -64.07 25.54 -27.12
CA THR A 3 -63.77 26.57 -26.07
C THR A 3 -62.35 26.74 -25.44
N PRO A 4 -61.87 28.00 -25.26
CA PRO A 4 -60.76 28.32 -24.36
C PRO A 4 -61.23 28.52 -22.89
N LYS A 5 -60.28 28.71 -21.94
CA LYS A 5 -60.42 29.65 -20.80
C LYS A 5 -59.14 29.86 -19.97
N THR A 6 -59.16 30.93 -19.17
CA THR A 6 -58.15 31.39 -18.20
C THR A 6 -58.89 31.85 -16.92
N GLN A 7 -58.20 32.05 -15.79
CA GLN A 7 -58.73 32.49 -14.47
C GLN A 7 -59.55 31.37 -13.76
N THR A 8 -59.80 31.38 -12.45
CA THR A 8 -59.59 32.31 -11.29
C THR A 8 -58.58 31.72 -10.29
N LYS A 9 -57.88 32.38 -9.35
CA LYS A 9 -58.02 33.58 -8.47
C LYS A 9 -59.07 33.51 -7.34
N GLU A 10 -58.60 33.39 -6.09
CA GLU A 10 -59.20 34.02 -4.91
C GLU A 10 -58.16 34.23 -3.78
N GLU A 11 -58.49 35.05 -2.78
CA GLU A 11 -57.64 35.69 -1.73
C GLU A 11 -58.44 35.70 -0.38
N PRO A 12 -57.97 36.22 0.80
CA PRO A 12 -56.85 37.14 1.09
C PRO A 12 -55.82 36.51 2.10
N ALA A 13 -55.28 37.05 3.23
CA ALA A 13 -55.56 38.22 4.07
C ALA A 13 -54.39 38.66 5.02
N HIS A 14 -54.74 39.50 6.00
CA HIS A 14 -53.95 40.11 7.09
C HIS A 14 -53.28 39.10 8.07
N ASP A 15 -52.32 39.48 8.93
CA ASP A 15 -52.05 40.83 9.48
C ASP A 15 -50.55 41.18 9.76
N GLN A 16 -50.29 42.44 10.14
CA GLN A 16 -49.01 43.01 10.60
C GLN A 16 -49.20 43.77 11.96
N PRO A 17 -48.40 44.79 12.36
CA PRO A 17 -46.99 44.79 12.78
C PRO A 17 -46.77 45.30 14.24
N ALA A 18 -45.51 45.33 14.71
CA ALA A 18 -44.92 46.24 15.72
C ALA A 18 -43.37 46.09 15.67
N GLU A 19 -42.55 47.10 15.34
CA GLU A 19 -42.07 48.26 16.17
C GLU A 19 -40.99 47.84 17.21
N ASP A 20 -39.72 48.28 17.11
CA ASP A 20 -39.09 49.62 17.38
C ASP A 20 -38.76 49.85 18.89
N GLN A 21 -37.64 50.47 19.35
CA GLN A 21 -36.42 51.02 18.72
C GLN A 21 -35.19 51.05 19.74
N PRO A 22 -34.19 51.99 19.85
CA PRO A 22 -32.81 51.65 20.31
C PRO A 22 -32.18 52.49 21.47
N ALA A 23 -30.88 52.24 21.78
CA ALA A 23 -29.87 53.10 22.48
C ALA A 23 -28.46 52.47 22.25
N GLU A 24 -27.33 53.15 21.94
CA GLU A 24 -26.54 54.23 22.62
C GLU A 24 -25.79 53.75 23.91
N ASP A 25 -24.50 54.03 24.17
CA ASP A 25 -23.34 54.53 23.37
C ASP A 25 -21.97 54.17 24.08
N GLN A 26 -20.84 54.69 23.58
CA GLN A 26 -19.40 54.56 23.95
C GLN A 26 -18.99 55.00 25.40
N PRO A 27 -17.71 54.92 25.89
CA PRO A 27 -16.40 54.68 25.22
C PRO A 27 -15.43 53.67 25.94
N ALA A 28 -14.11 53.79 25.72
CA ALA A 28 -13.05 52.84 26.13
C ALA A 28 -12.08 53.35 27.23
N GLU A 29 -11.28 52.45 27.81
CA GLU A 29 -10.09 52.72 28.64
C GLU A 29 -8.89 51.83 28.22
N ASP A 30 -7.70 52.06 28.83
CA ASP A 30 -6.39 51.83 28.19
C ASP A 30 -5.55 50.64 28.73
N GLN A 31 -4.39 50.46 28.07
CA GLN A 31 -3.29 49.51 28.25
C GLN A 31 -2.68 49.43 29.68
N PRO A 32 -2.02 48.30 30.09
CA PRO A 32 -0.76 47.87 29.48
C PRO A 32 -0.48 46.36 29.33
N ALA A 33 0.55 46.06 28.52
CA ALA A 33 1.02 44.72 28.24
C ALA A 33 1.83 44.09 29.39
N GLN A 34 1.73 42.77 29.54
CA GLN A 34 2.74 41.93 30.19
C GLN A 34 3.06 40.72 29.31
N ALA A 35 4.33 40.56 28.96
CA ALA A 35 4.80 39.36 28.27
C ALA A 35 4.94 38.22 29.28
N GLN A 36 4.25 37.11 29.05
CA GLN A 36 4.44 35.86 29.79
C GLN A 36 4.88 34.77 28.82
N SER A 37 6.05 34.18 29.09
CA SER A 37 6.69 33.18 28.23
C SER A 37 5.98 31.84 28.36
N ALA A 38 5.02 31.57 27.47
CA ALA A 38 4.43 30.25 27.32
C ALA A 38 5.50 29.26 26.82
N LEU A 39 5.91 28.32 27.67
CA LEU A 39 6.61 27.12 27.24
C LEU A 39 5.69 26.34 26.29
N PRO A 40 6.21 25.72 25.20
CA PRO A 40 5.40 24.84 24.39
C PRO A 40 5.05 23.60 25.21
N HIS A 41 3.81 23.51 25.68
CA HIS A 41 3.27 22.26 26.19
C HIS A 41 3.23 21.27 25.01
N ASP A 42 4.06 20.23 25.10
CA ASP A 42 4.12 19.16 24.12
C ASP A 42 2.79 18.41 24.14
N ASN A 43 1.98 18.64 23.12
CA ASN A 43 0.61 18.15 23.08
C ASN A 43 0.64 16.71 22.61
N THR A 44 0.80 15.77 23.55
CA THR A 44 0.68 14.33 23.33
C THR A 44 -0.76 14.01 22.92
N ASP A 45 -1.07 14.20 21.64
CA ASP A 45 -2.39 13.97 21.06
C ASP A 45 -2.62 12.47 20.91
N ILE A 46 -3.05 11.83 22.02
CA ILE A 46 -3.44 10.41 22.09
C ILE A 46 -4.80 10.22 21.42
N SER A 47 -4.87 10.61 20.15
CA SER A 47 -5.99 10.41 19.26
C SER A 47 -5.75 9.11 18.50
N MET A 48 -6.36 8.01 18.99
CA MET A 48 -6.32 6.68 18.37
C MET A 48 -7.15 6.60 17.07
N VAL A 49 -7.04 7.62 16.21
CA VAL A 49 -7.49 7.57 14.82
C VAL A 49 -6.42 6.84 14.02
N PRO A 50 -6.74 5.73 13.31
CA PRO A 50 -5.81 5.06 12.42
C PRO A 50 -5.30 6.03 11.35
N HIS A 51 -4.08 6.52 11.54
CA HIS A 51 -3.48 7.49 10.64
C HIS A 51 -3.25 6.84 9.28
N ALA A 52 -3.96 7.34 8.26
CA ALA A 52 -3.86 6.78 6.92
C ALA A 52 -2.39 6.74 6.46
N PRO A 53 -1.87 5.60 5.96
CA PRO A 53 -0.45 5.40 5.69
C PRO A 53 0.11 6.36 4.62
N LYS A 54 0.71 7.47 5.08
CA LYS A 54 1.26 8.54 4.22
C LYS A 54 2.62 8.12 3.68
N VAL A 55 2.73 8.01 2.35
CA VAL A 55 4.04 7.87 1.69
C VAL A 55 4.90 9.12 1.94
N PRO A 56 6.16 8.96 2.38
CA PRO A 56 7.16 10.03 2.38
C PRO A 56 7.36 10.64 0.98
N LYS A 57 6.95 11.90 0.80
CA LYS A 57 6.95 12.61 -0.48
C LYS A 57 8.23 13.44 -0.66
N THR A 58 8.79 14.01 0.40
CA THR A 58 10.08 14.74 0.36
C THR A 58 11.26 13.82 0.70
N LEU A 59 12.48 14.23 0.31
CA LEU A 59 13.71 13.49 0.65
C LEU A 59 13.91 13.41 2.17
N ILE A 60 13.66 14.53 2.88
CA ILE A 60 13.77 14.63 4.34
C ILE A 60 12.77 13.68 5.05
N GLU A 61 11.53 13.57 4.55
CA GLU A 61 10.59 12.55 5.06
C GLU A 61 11.10 11.12 4.76
N LYS A 62 11.63 10.89 3.55
CA LYS A 62 12.16 9.58 3.13
C LYS A 62 13.36 9.13 3.95
N GLU A 63 14.17 10.06 4.45
CA GLU A 63 15.31 9.78 5.33
C GLU A 63 14.87 9.53 6.78
N LYS A 64 13.91 10.32 7.30
CA LYS A 64 13.45 10.21 8.69
C LYS A 64 12.55 9.00 8.99
N THR A 65 12.03 8.31 7.97
CA THR A 65 11.07 7.21 8.15
C THR A 65 11.67 5.85 7.78
N ARG A 66 11.98 5.03 8.78
CA ARG A 66 12.31 3.61 8.57
C ARG A 66 11.12 2.91 7.90
N ARG A 67 11.36 2.18 6.80
CA ARG A 67 10.33 1.41 6.09
C ARG A 67 10.93 0.25 5.30
N LEU A 68 10.08 -0.72 4.97
CA LEU A 68 10.35 -1.75 3.97
C LEU A 68 10.04 -1.16 2.60
N ILE A 69 10.94 -1.38 1.65
CA ILE A 69 10.77 -1.08 0.24
C ILE A 69 10.86 -2.39 -0.52
N VAL A 70 9.79 -2.79 -1.21
CA VAL A 70 9.81 -4.01 -2.03
C VAL A 70 9.84 -3.64 -3.50
N VAL A 71 10.89 -4.03 -4.20
CA VAL A 71 11.01 -3.92 -5.65
C VAL A 71 10.66 -5.27 -6.25
N LEU A 72 9.47 -5.38 -6.83
CA LEU A 72 9.08 -6.52 -7.64
C LEU A 72 9.79 -6.40 -8.99
N GLU A 73 10.74 -7.30 -9.24
CA GLU A 73 11.67 -7.25 -10.36
C GLU A 73 11.25 -8.16 -11.51
N ARG A 74 11.67 -7.81 -12.74
CA ARG A 74 11.34 -8.53 -13.99
C ARG A 74 9.83 -8.78 -14.22
N CYS A 75 8.93 -7.97 -13.67
CA CYS A 75 7.49 -8.18 -13.74
C CYS A 75 6.97 -8.30 -15.18
N CYS A 76 6.22 -9.36 -15.47
CA CYS A 76 5.68 -9.66 -16.80
C CYS A 76 4.40 -8.86 -17.12
N LEU A 77 4.48 -7.53 -17.08
CA LEU A 77 3.39 -6.61 -17.41
C LEU A 77 3.63 -5.98 -18.80
N GLU A 78 2.95 -6.53 -19.82
CA GLU A 78 3.07 -6.09 -21.20
C GLU A 78 1.69 -6.05 -21.87
N THR A 79 1.36 -4.96 -22.57
CA THR A 79 0.09 -4.81 -23.30
C THR A 79 0.22 -5.25 -24.74
N TYR A 80 -0.72 -6.07 -25.23
CA TYR A 80 -0.80 -6.45 -26.65
C TYR A 80 -2.17 -6.06 -27.24
N LYS A 81 -2.17 -5.66 -28.51
CA LYS A 81 -3.39 -5.28 -29.24
C LYS A 81 -4.03 -6.52 -29.89
N VAL A 82 -5.15 -6.97 -29.34
CA VAL A 82 -5.88 -8.16 -29.80
C VAL A 82 -7.05 -7.77 -30.69
N GLY A 83 -7.19 -8.48 -31.82
CA GLY A 83 -8.19 -8.23 -32.85
C GLY A 83 -7.62 -7.62 -34.13
N LYS A 84 -8.46 -7.49 -35.14
CA LYS A 84 -8.19 -6.80 -36.41
C LYS A 84 -9.21 -5.67 -36.56
N ASN A 85 -8.84 -4.59 -37.25
CA ASN A 85 -9.68 -3.41 -37.51
C ASN A 85 -10.02 -2.59 -36.24
N GLN A 86 -11.14 -1.84 -36.25
CA GLN A 86 -11.42 -0.78 -35.27
C GLN A 86 -11.74 -1.30 -33.85
N ASP A 87 -12.37 -2.47 -33.72
CA ASP A 87 -12.71 -3.10 -32.44
C ASP A 87 -11.51 -3.69 -31.66
N ALA A 88 -10.28 -3.55 -32.17
CA ALA A 88 -9.10 -4.19 -31.59
C ALA A 88 -8.73 -3.59 -30.22
N ARG A 89 -8.88 -4.39 -29.15
CA ARG A 89 -8.70 -3.99 -27.75
C ARG A 89 -7.30 -4.32 -27.25
N TYR A 90 -6.77 -3.48 -26.37
CA TYR A 90 -5.53 -3.77 -25.66
C TYR A 90 -5.82 -4.68 -24.46
N GLN A 91 -5.04 -5.74 -24.32
CA GLN A 91 -5.12 -6.70 -23.22
C GLN A 91 -3.74 -6.89 -22.61
N LEU A 92 -3.68 -7.29 -21.33
CA LEU A 92 -2.43 -7.68 -20.69
C LEU A 92 -2.06 -9.10 -21.15
N LEU A 93 -0.82 -9.29 -21.60
CA LEU A 93 -0.34 -10.55 -22.14
C LEU A 93 -0.19 -11.60 -21.03
N ASN A 94 -0.79 -12.79 -21.20
CA ASN A 94 -0.72 -13.90 -20.24
C ASN A 94 -0.57 -15.27 -20.94
N CYS A 95 -0.17 -16.29 -20.18
CA CYS A 95 0.02 -17.67 -20.63
C CYS A 95 -1.27 -18.40 -21.00
N ASP A 96 -2.43 -17.91 -20.56
CA ASP A 96 -3.71 -18.61 -20.72
C ASP A 96 -4.46 -18.13 -21.98
N ASP A 97 -4.83 -16.85 -22.05
CA ASP A 97 -5.65 -16.31 -23.13
C ASP A 97 -4.84 -16.06 -24.42
N HIS A 98 -3.51 -15.90 -24.34
CA HIS A 98 -2.69 -15.37 -25.44
C HIS A 98 -1.64 -16.34 -26.01
N GLN A 99 -1.75 -17.65 -25.76
CA GLN A 99 -0.77 -18.68 -26.22
C GLN A 99 -0.41 -18.59 -27.72
N GLY A 100 -1.41 -18.46 -28.59
CA GLY A 100 -1.19 -18.36 -30.04
C GLY A 100 -0.47 -17.08 -30.47
N ILE A 101 -0.60 -16.00 -29.69
CA ILE A 101 0.12 -14.73 -29.90
C ILE A 101 1.56 -14.87 -29.43
N LEU A 102 1.79 -15.47 -28.25
CA LEU A 102 3.12 -15.74 -27.70
C LEU A 102 3.97 -16.61 -28.64
N LYS A 103 3.41 -17.73 -29.13
CA LYS A 103 4.03 -18.58 -30.15
C LYS A 103 4.38 -17.80 -31.42
N ARG A 104 3.48 -16.94 -31.92
CA ARG A 104 3.73 -16.10 -33.11
C ARG A 104 4.80 -15.03 -32.88
N LEU A 105 4.97 -14.55 -31.65
CA LEU A 105 6.00 -13.59 -31.27
C LEU A 105 7.37 -14.25 -31.00
N GLY A 106 7.49 -15.57 -31.14
CA GLY A 106 8.73 -16.31 -30.84
C GLY A 106 9.11 -16.31 -29.36
N ARG A 107 8.13 -16.09 -28.47
CA ARG A 107 8.33 -16.09 -27.01
C ARG A 107 7.92 -17.43 -26.41
N ASP A 108 8.52 -17.79 -25.28
CA ASP A 108 7.93 -18.83 -24.46
C ASP A 108 6.58 -18.34 -23.91
N ILE A 109 5.65 -19.29 -23.81
CA ILE A 109 4.33 -19.13 -23.23
C ILE A 109 4.46 -19.04 -21.70
N THR A 110 5.43 -19.74 -21.11
CA THR A 110 5.63 -19.80 -19.66
C THR A 110 6.08 -18.45 -19.07
N ASP A 111 6.74 -17.59 -19.86
CA ASP A 111 7.15 -16.22 -19.47
C ASP A 111 5.96 -15.35 -19.03
N ALA A 112 4.81 -15.52 -19.67
CA ALA A 112 3.72 -14.56 -19.64
C ALA A 112 2.86 -14.69 -18.37
N ARG A 113 3.45 -14.36 -17.21
CA ARG A 113 2.89 -14.58 -15.88
C ARG A 113 2.66 -13.29 -15.06
N PRO A 114 1.78 -12.38 -15.52
CA PRO A 114 1.38 -11.19 -14.76
C PRO A 114 0.63 -11.52 -13.46
N ASP A 115 0.11 -12.74 -13.32
CA ASP A 115 -0.52 -13.27 -12.11
C ASP A 115 0.45 -13.38 -10.93
N ILE A 116 1.74 -13.64 -11.17
CA ILE A 116 2.77 -13.65 -10.11
C ILE A 116 2.90 -12.26 -9.49
N THR A 117 2.98 -11.22 -10.33
CA THR A 117 2.99 -9.82 -9.87
C THR A 117 1.68 -9.45 -9.19
N HIS A 118 0.53 -9.93 -9.69
CA HIS A 118 -0.79 -9.72 -9.06
C HIS A 118 -0.84 -10.30 -7.64
N GLN A 119 -0.42 -11.55 -7.45
CA GLN A 119 -0.39 -12.22 -6.15
C GLN A 119 0.54 -11.50 -5.15
N CYS A 120 1.75 -11.13 -5.58
CA CYS A 120 2.69 -10.39 -4.74
C CYS A 120 2.08 -9.05 -4.26
N LEU A 121 1.44 -8.30 -5.15
CA LEU A 121 0.78 -7.04 -4.79
C LEU A 121 -0.39 -7.21 -3.81
N LEU A 122 -1.13 -8.33 -3.89
CA LEU A 122 -2.17 -8.64 -2.91
C LEU A 122 -1.56 -8.95 -1.53
N THR A 123 -0.55 -9.81 -1.44
CA THR A 123 0.16 -10.12 -0.18
C THR A 123 0.79 -8.87 0.45
N LEU A 124 1.47 -8.06 -0.36
CA LEU A 124 2.16 -6.85 0.10
C LEU A 124 1.19 -5.78 0.61
N LEU A 125 0.14 -5.46 -0.15
CA LEU A 125 -0.75 -4.35 0.22
C LEU A 125 -1.78 -4.74 1.30
N ASP A 126 -1.95 -6.03 1.58
CA ASP A 126 -2.74 -6.52 2.71
C ASP A 126 -2.00 -6.60 4.03
N SER A 127 -0.67 -6.67 4.02
CA SER A 127 0.13 -6.83 5.23
C SER A 127 -0.16 -5.74 6.29
N PRO A 128 -0.19 -6.09 7.58
CA PRO A 128 -0.15 -5.11 8.68
C PRO A 128 0.88 -3.99 8.45
N LEU A 129 2.07 -4.34 7.94
CA LEU A 129 3.14 -3.40 7.58
C LEU A 129 2.69 -2.30 6.62
N ASN A 130 1.85 -2.63 5.62
CA ASN A 130 1.26 -1.65 4.70
C ASN A 130 0.17 -0.81 5.37
N LYS A 131 -0.58 -1.36 6.34
CA LYS A 131 -1.60 -0.61 7.08
C LYS A 131 -0.97 0.42 8.03
N ALA A 132 0.16 0.05 8.65
CA ALA A 132 0.99 0.94 9.46
C ALA A 132 1.78 2.00 8.66
N GLY A 133 1.81 1.90 7.32
CA GLY A 133 2.52 2.83 6.45
C GLY A 133 4.03 2.62 6.37
N LEU A 134 4.52 1.49 6.88
CA LEU A 134 5.93 1.10 6.88
C LEU A 134 6.32 0.30 5.63
N LEU A 135 5.49 0.33 4.58
CA LEU A 135 5.73 -0.32 3.29
C LEU A 135 5.67 0.69 2.13
N GLN A 136 6.65 0.60 1.23
CA GLN A 136 6.59 1.15 -0.12
C GLN A 136 6.81 0.01 -1.14
N VAL A 137 6.03 -0.03 -2.22
CA VAL A 137 6.20 -1.02 -3.29
C VAL A 137 6.56 -0.34 -4.61
N TYR A 138 7.51 -0.93 -5.33
CA TYR A 138 7.86 -0.61 -6.70
C TYR A 138 7.68 -1.86 -7.57
N ILE A 139 7.30 -1.67 -8.83
CA ILE A 139 7.16 -2.72 -9.83
C ILE A 139 8.07 -2.35 -11.00
N HIS A 140 9.10 -3.14 -11.26
CA HIS A 140 9.99 -2.97 -12.40
C HIS A 140 9.72 -4.08 -13.42
N THR A 141 9.24 -3.70 -14.59
CA THR A 141 8.80 -4.68 -15.61
C THR A 141 9.98 -5.24 -16.40
N ALA A 142 9.80 -6.43 -16.98
CA ALA A 142 10.73 -7.01 -17.96
C ALA A 142 10.93 -6.13 -19.23
N ARG A 143 10.18 -5.04 -19.38
CA ARG A 143 10.31 -4.01 -20.43
C ARG A 143 10.93 -2.69 -19.93
N ASN A 144 11.65 -2.71 -18.79
CA ASN A 144 12.34 -1.55 -18.22
C ASN A 144 11.40 -0.38 -17.86
N VAL A 145 10.16 -0.68 -17.42
CA VAL A 145 9.19 0.31 -16.93
C VAL A 145 9.12 0.20 -15.41
N LEU A 146 9.49 1.26 -14.70
CA LEU A 146 9.37 1.34 -13.25
C LEU A 146 8.07 2.04 -12.85
N ILE A 147 7.31 1.41 -11.96
CA ILE A 147 6.03 1.87 -11.44
C ILE A 147 6.13 2.02 -9.92
N GLU A 148 5.75 3.19 -9.44
CA GLU A 148 5.51 3.50 -8.03
C GLU A 148 4.08 3.12 -7.64
N VAL A 149 3.94 2.42 -6.52
CA VAL A 149 2.66 1.95 -5.96
C VAL A 149 2.35 2.71 -4.68
N ASN A 150 1.18 3.37 -4.61
CA ASN A 150 0.74 4.05 -3.39
C ASN A 150 0.10 3.04 -2.41
N PRO A 151 0.49 2.96 -1.12
CA PRO A 151 -0.10 2.10 -0.09
C PRO A 151 -1.64 2.14 0.00
N HIS A 152 -2.27 3.27 -0.36
CA HIS A 152 -3.73 3.42 -0.39
C HIS A 152 -4.41 2.68 -1.57
N VAL A 153 -3.67 2.15 -2.55
CA VAL A 153 -4.26 1.54 -3.75
C VAL A 153 -4.93 0.20 -3.42
N ARG A 154 -6.25 0.11 -3.66
CA ARG A 154 -6.99 -1.15 -3.56
C ARG A 154 -6.84 -1.95 -4.85
N ILE A 155 -5.83 -2.80 -4.93
CA ILE A 155 -5.61 -3.69 -6.07
C ILE A 155 -6.82 -4.64 -6.26
N PRO A 156 -7.38 -4.77 -7.48
CA PRO A 156 -8.53 -5.64 -7.70
C PRO A 156 -8.21 -7.11 -7.41
N ARG A 157 -9.06 -7.78 -6.62
CA ARG A 157 -8.86 -9.19 -6.23
C ARG A 157 -8.94 -10.19 -7.37
N THR A 158 -9.71 -9.89 -8.42
CA THR A 158 -9.84 -10.79 -9.58
C THR A 158 -8.89 -10.38 -10.69
N PHE A 159 -8.09 -11.34 -11.19
CA PHE A 159 -7.03 -11.10 -12.18
C PHE A 159 -7.52 -10.30 -13.40
N LYS A 160 -8.71 -10.62 -13.95
CA LYS A 160 -9.30 -9.89 -15.09
C LYS A 160 -9.49 -8.38 -14.84
N ARG A 161 -9.75 -7.95 -13.61
CA ARG A 161 -9.82 -6.52 -13.23
C ARG A 161 -8.43 -5.91 -13.01
N PHE A 162 -7.48 -6.67 -12.46
CA PHE A 162 -6.08 -6.26 -12.37
C PHE A 162 -5.46 -6.05 -13.76
N ALA A 163 -5.68 -6.97 -14.70
CA ALA A 163 -5.21 -6.86 -16.08
C ALA A 163 -5.71 -5.58 -16.77
N GLY A 164 -7.01 -5.25 -16.63
CA GLY A 164 -7.56 -3.99 -17.14
C GLY A 164 -6.96 -2.74 -16.50
N LEU A 165 -6.69 -2.77 -15.19
CA LEU A 165 -6.01 -1.69 -14.47
C LEU A 165 -4.56 -1.50 -14.96
N MET A 166 -3.82 -2.58 -15.20
CA MET A 166 -2.44 -2.54 -15.72
C MET A 166 -2.39 -2.04 -17.17
N VAL A 167 -3.33 -2.45 -18.04
CA VAL A 167 -3.48 -1.87 -19.38
C VAL A 167 -3.73 -0.36 -19.29
N GLN A 168 -4.66 0.08 -18.43
CA GLN A 168 -4.92 1.51 -18.25
C GLN A 168 -3.69 2.27 -17.72
N LEU A 169 -2.94 1.69 -16.78
CA LEU A 169 -1.72 2.30 -16.23
C LEU A 169 -0.64 2.47 -17.30
N LEU A 170 -0.34 1.41 -18.07
CA LEU A 170 0.68 1.45 -19.11
C LEU A 170 0.31 2.40 -20.26
N HIS A 171 -0.99 2.60 -20.52
CA HIS A 171 -1.48 3.55 -21.52
C HIS A 171 -1.54 5.02 -21.05
N LYS A 172 -1.89 5.27 -19.78
CA LYS A 172 -2.07 6.64 -19.24
C LYS A 172 -0.88 7.12 -18.40
N LEU A 173 0.12 6.27 -18.18
CA LEU A 173 1.29 6.41 -17.29
C LEU A 173 0.96 6.70 -15.80
N THR A 174 -0.31 6.93 -15.47
CA THR A 174 -0.80 7.20 -14.11
C THR A 174 -2.23 6.69 -13.93
N ILE A 175 -2.54 6.25 -12.71
CA ILE A 175 -3.90 6.03 -12.20
C ILE A 175 -4.13 7.00 -11.03
N ARG A 176 -5.32 7.59 -10.96
CA ARG A 176 -5.75 8.47 -9.86
C ARG A 176 -6.87 7.84 -9.05
N SER A 177 -7.11 8.36 -7.86
CA SER A 177 -8.33 8.06 -7.11
C SER A 177 -9.57 8.51 -7.88
N VAL A 178 -10.71 7.83 -7.68
CA VAL A 178 -11.99 8.21 -8.31
C VAL A 178 -12.49 9.55 -7.76
N ASN A 179 -12.27 9.79 -6.46
CA ASN A 179 -12.81 10.93 -5.72
C ASN A 179 -11.73 11.95 -5.31
N GLY A 180 -10.52 11.90 -5.91
CA GLY A 180 -9.40 12.72 -5.45
C GLY A 180 -8.28 12.88 -6.47
N THR A 181 -7.48 13.95 -6.31
CA THR A 181 -6.39 14.29 -7.22
C THR A 181 -5.17 13.35 -7.11
N GLU A 182 -5.08 12.58 -6.03
CA GLU A 182 -3.96 11.70 -5.71
C GLU A 182 -3.68 10.65 -6.78
N LYS A 183 -2.40 10.37 -7.00
CA LYS A 183 -1.91 9.31 -7.88
C LYS A 183 -1.75 8.03 -7.07
N LEU A 184 -2.43 6.97 -7.49
CA LEU A 184 -2.43 5.66 -6.84
C LEU A 184 -1.39 4.71 -7.44
N LEU A 185 -1.15 4.85 -8.75
CA LEU A 185 -0.10 4.15 -9.49
C LEU A 185 0.53 5.16 -10.46
N ARG A 186 1.86 5.19 -10.56
CA ARG A 186 2.59 6.13 -11.43
C ARG A 186 3.80 5.45 -12.06
N VAL A 187 3.92 5.54 -13.38
CA VAL A 187 5.20 5.26 -14.07
C VAL A 187 6.18 6.37 -13.71
N ILE A 188 7.36 6.00 -13.23
CA ILE A 188 8.46 6.88 -12.82
C ILE A 188 9.70 6.62 -13.68
N LYS A 189 10.72 7.48 -13.56
CA LYS A 189 11.99 7.32 -14.29
C LYS A 189 12.87 6.27 -13.60
N ASN A 190 13.55 5.45 -14.40
CA ASN A 190 14.68 4.64 -13.96
C ASN A 190 15.92 5.52 -13.67
N PRO A 191 16.88 5.05 -12.86
CA PRO A 191 16.90 3.78 -12.11
C PRO A 191 16.01 3.82 -10.85
N VAL A 192 15.81 2.66 -10.20
CA VAL A 192 15.05 2.56 -8.94
C VAL A 192 15.78 3.21 -7.76
N THR A 193 17.11 3.24 -7.79
CA THR A 193 18.00 3.82 -6.77
C THR A 193 17.67 5.28 -6.45
N ASP A 194 17.32 6.07 -7.46
CA ASP A 194 17.00 7.51 -7.34
C ASP A 194 15.76 7.79 -6.47
N HIS A 195 14.97 6.75 -6.15
CA HIS A 195 13.74 6.85 -5.35
C HIS A 195 13.89 6.26 -3.95
N LEU A 196 14.99 5.55 -3.67
CA LEU A 196 15.34 4.99 -2.36
C LEU A 196 15.89 6.10 -1.42
N PRO A 197 15.84 5.93 -0.08
CA PRO A 197 16.54 6.82 0.84
C PRO A 197 18.04 6.49 0.89
N MET A 198 18.87 7.44 1.35
CA MET A 198 20.33 7.24 1.45
C MET A 198 20.70 6.11 2.43
N ASN A 199 20.14 6.12 3.64
CA ASN A 199 20.34 5.07 4.64
C ASN A 199 19.44 3.87 4.30
N CYS A 200 19.84 3.10 3.27
CA CYS A 200 19.10 1.94 2.80
C CYS A 200 20.00 0.72 2.56
N ARG A 201 19.74 -0.37 3.28
CA ARG A 201 20.30 -1.69 3.00
C ARG A 201 19.50 -2.30 1.86
N LYS A 202 20.17 -2.64 0.77
CA LYS A 202 19.60 -3.09 -0.50
C LYS A 202 19.93 -4.57 -0.67
N LEU A 203 18.89 -5.40 -0.67
CA LEU A 203 18.97 -6.86 -0.71
C LEU A 203 18.36 -7.36 -2.02
N ALA A 204 18.83 -8.50 -2.51
CA ALA A 204 18.04 -9.36 -3.39
C ALA A 204 17.77 -10.70 -2.70
N PHE A 205 16.56 -11.22 -2.86
CA PHE A 205 16.29 -12.62 -2.57
C PHE A 205 16.73 -13.49 -3.75
N SER A 206 17.48 -14.54 -3.46
CA SER A 206 17.92 -15.54 -4.44
C SER A 206 17.96 -16.93 -3.82
N PHE A 207 17.67 -17.96 -4.61
CA PHE A 207 17.76 -19.35 -4.14
C PHE A 207 19.20 -19.86 -4.07
N ASP A 208 20.08 -19.39 -4.96
CA ASP A 208 21.49 -19.79 -5.03
C ASP A 208 22.38 -19.05 -3.99
N ALA A 209 21.81 -18.11 -3.23
CA ALA A 209 22.50 -17.34 -2.20
C ALA A 209 22.47 -18.04 -0.83
N PRO A 210 23.43 -17.75 0.08
CA PRO A 210 23.44 -18.33 1.42
C PRO A 210 22.12 -18.11 2.17
N THR A 211 21.51 -19.19 2.66
CA THR A 211 20.25 -19.13 3.41
C THR A 211 20.50 -18.57 4.80
N VAL A 212 19.86 -17.43 5.11
CA VAL A 212 19.88 -16.78 6.43
C VAL A 212 18.51 -16.89 7.11
N ARG A 213 18.50 -16.86 8.44
CA ARG A 213 17.26 -16.74 9.22
C ARG A 213 16.95 -15.26 9.44
N LEU A 214 15.82 -14.79 8.91
CA LEU A 214 15.44 -13.37 8.97
C LEU A 214 15.43 -12.80 10.40
N SER A 215 14.97 -13.56 11.40
CA SER A 215 14.96 -13.12 12.81
C SER A 215 16.35 -12.94 13.45
N GLU A 216 17.39 -13.55 12.88
CA GLU A 216 18.79 -13.38 13.33
C GLU A 216 19.52 -12.34 12.46
N TYR A 217 19.19 -12.29 11.17
CA TYR A 217 19.80 -11.40 10.19
C TYR A 217 19.31 -9.95 10.29
N LEU A 218 18.00 -9.72 10.33
CA LEU A 218 17.41 -8.37 10.27
C LEU A 218 17.82 -7.46 11.45
N PRO A 219 18.00 -7.97 12.70
CA PRO A 219 18.56 -7.17 13.80
C PRO A 219 20.02 -6.69 13.60
N THR A 220 20.77 -7.25 12.65
CA THR A 220 22.13 -6.78 12.32
C THR A 220 22.13 -5.50 11.48
N ILE A 221 20.99 -5.14 10.89
CA ILE A 221 20.82 -3.90 10.12
C ILE A 221 20.54 -2.75 11.10
N PRO A 222 21.28 -1.62 11.03
CA PRO A 222 21.07 -0.47 11.90
C PRO A 222 19.61 0.01 11.95
N ALA A 223 19.19 0.50 13.12
CA ALA A 223 17.80 0.89 13.37
C ALA A 223 17.33 2.10 12.53
N ASP A 224 18.25 2.95 12.10
CA ASP A 224 18.00 4.10 11.22
C ASP A 224 17.92 3.72 9.73
N TYR A 225 18.33 2.51 9.34
CA TYR A 225 18.32 2.06 7.95
C TYR A 225 16.94 1.55 7.53
N SER A 226 16.44 2.07 6.41
CA SER A 226 15.36 1.43 5.65
C SER A 226 15.87 0.19 4.93
N ILE A 227 14.99 -0.78 4.69
CA ILE A 227 15.35 -2.05 4.06
C ILE A 227 14.70 -2.10 2.69
N CYS A 228 15.49 -2.20 1.62
CA CYS A 228 15.01 -2.43 0.27
C CYS A 228 15.26 -3.89 -0.12
N VAL A 229 14.23 -4.64 -0.48
CA VAL A 229 14.35 -6.02 -0.97
C VAL A 229 13.87 -6.12 -2.41
N SER A 230 14.69 -6.76 -3.24
CA SER A 230 14.44 -7.00 -4.65
C SER A 230 14.03 -8.44 -4.85
N ILE A 231 12.85 -8.68 -5.43
CA ILE A 231 12.22 -10.01 -5.52
C ILE A 231 11.77 -10.25 -6.97
N GLY A 232 12.32 -11.28 -7.63
CA GLY A 232 11.97 -11.64 -9.00
C GLY A 232 10.52 -12.12 -9.12
N ALA A 233 9.66 -11.31 -9.73
CA ALA A 233 8.24 -11.59 -9.95
C ALA A 233 8.00 -12.16 -11.37
N MET A 234 8.79 -13.17 -11.72
CA MET A 234 8.86 -13.85 -13.01
C MET A 234 8.61 -15.36 -12.86
N ALA A 235 8.32 -16.07 -13.96
CA ALA A 235 7.99 -17.49 -13.95
C ALA A 235 9.21 -18.40 -13.73
N HIS A 236 10.32 -18.02 -14.37
CA HIS A 236 11.66 -18.59 -14.29
C HIS A 236 12.65 -17.48 -14.69
N GLY A 237 13.93 -17.72 -14.48
CA GLY A 237 15.00 -16.78 -14.77
C GLY A 237 16.22 -17.02 -13.89
N THR A 238 17.23 -16.18 -14.04
CA THR A 238 18.36 -16.10 -13.11
C THR A 238 18.16 -14.93 -12.17
N ASP A 239 18.60 -15.06 -10.92
CA ASP A 239 18.46 -14.02 -9.89
C ASP A 239 19.46 -12.86 -10.07
N ASN A 240 19.73 -12.45 -11.32
CA ASN A 240 20.68 -11.40 -11.68
C ASN A 240 20.03 -10.01 -11.86
N PHE A 241 18.76 -9.89 -11.46
CA PHE A 241 17.91 -8.76 -11.81
C PHE A 241 18.25 -7.44 -11.09
N ALA A 242 18.92 -7.50 -9.94
CA ALA A 242 19.22 -6.34 -9.10
C ALA A 242 20.73 -6.13 -8.83
N ASP A 243 21.59 -6.95 -9.44
CA ASP A 243 23.04 -7.04 -9.18
C ASP A 243 23.80 -5.73 -9.40
N ALA A 244 23.20 -4.79 -10.15
CA ALA A 244 23.74 -3.45 -10.37
C ALA A 244 23.54 -2.48 -9.18
N TYR A 245 22.73 -2.82 -8.17
CA TYR A 245 22.38 -1.91 -7.07
C TYR A 245 22.19 -2.53 -5.67
N VAL A 246 22.20 -3.86 -5.52
CA VAL A 246 22.10 -4.49 -4.19
C VAL A 246 23.46 -4.61 -3.50
N ASP A 247 23.45 -4.46 -2.18
CA ASP A 247 24.64 -4.63 -1.32
C ASP A 247 24.98 -6.13 -1.15
N GLU A 248 23.96 -7.00 -1.16
CA GLU A 248 24.10 -8.45 -0.99
C GLU A 248 22.89 -9.24 -1.55
N LYS A 249 23.07 -10.56 -1.71
CA LYS A 249 21.99 -11.53 -1.97
C LYS A 249 21.87 -12.49 -0.80
N ILE A 250 20.63 -12.82 -0.41
CA ILE A 250 20.35 -13.79 0.66
C ILE A 250 19.25 -14.78 0.26
N GLY A 251 19.41 -16.03 0.69
CA GLY A 251 18.33 -17.02 0.70
C GLY A 251 17.53 -16.92 2.00
N ILE A 252 16.23 -17.23 1.96
CA ILE A 252 15.35 -17.23 3.14
C ILE A 252 14.66 -18.58 3.39
N SER A 253 15.03 -19.60 2.61
CA SER A 253 14.62 -21.00 2.78
C SER A 253 15.53 -21.91 1.96
N GLN A 254 15.71 -23.15 2.42
CA GLN A 254 16.39 -24.21 1.65
C GLN A 254 15.52 -24.79 0.52
N TYR A 255 14.31 -24.26 0.31
CA TYR A 255 13.38 -24.64 -0.75
C TYR A 255 13.08 -23.42 -1.64
N PRO A 256 12.93 -23.60 -2.96
CA PRO A 256 12.53 -22.52 -3.85
C PRO A 256 11.13 -22.02 -3.46
N LEU A 257 11.00 -20.70 -3.26
CA LEU A 257 9.75 -20.05 -2.87
C LEU A 257 9.10 -19.34 -4.06
N SER A 258 7.78 -19.23 -4.06
CA SER A 258 7.12 -18.27 -4.94
C SER A 258 7.38 -16.84 -4.44
N ALA A 259 7.48 -15.89 -5.37
CA ALA A 259 7.71 -14.48 -5.05
C ALA A 259 6.71 -13.93 -4.01
N SER A 260 5.47 -14.39 -4.03
CA SER A 260 4.42 -13.99 -3.07
C SER A 260 4.69 -14.52 -1.65
N VAL A 261 5.19 -15.76 -1.51
CA VAL A 261 5.59 -16.33 -0.22
C VAL A 261 6.85 -15.64 0.31
N ALA A 262 7.78 -15.28 -0.58
CA ALA A 262 8.96 -14.51 -0.21
C ALA A 262 8.60 -13.09 0.28
N CYS A 263 7.68 -12.41 -0.40
CA CYS A 263 7.09 -11.14 0.06
C CYS A 263 6.47 -11.29 1.46
N GLY A 264 5.60 -12.28 1.64
CA GLY A 264 4.93 -12.53 2.93
C GLY A 264 5.89 -12.81 4.08
N LYS A 265 6.92 -13.64 3.85
CA LYS A 265 7.96 -13.91 4.85
C LYS A 265 8.73 -12.65 5.27
N MET A 266 9.01 -11.74 4.34
CA MET A 266 9.70 -10.49 4.65
C MET A 266 8.81 -9.49 5.38
N CYS A 267 7.51 -9.43 5.05
CA CYS A 267 6.54 -8.66 5.82
C CYS A 267 6.48 -9.16 7.27
N CYS A 268 6.19 -10.44 7.49
CA CYS A 268 6.01 -10.96 8.86
C CYS A 268 7.27 -10.84 9.73
N ALA A 269 8.46 -11.09 9.18
CA ALA A 269 9.71 -10.93 9.92
C ALA A 269 10.04 -9.46 10.29
N LEU A 270 9.47 -8.47 9.57
CA LEU A 270 9.58 -7.05 9.90
C LEU A 270 8.40 -6.52 10.70
N GLU A 271 7.24 -7.17 10.64
CA GLU A 271 6.12 -6.96 11.56
C GLU A 271 6.52 -7.42 12.98
N GLU A 272 7.22 -8.56 13.10
CA GLU A 272 7.85 -9.01 14.34
C GLU A 272 8.97 -8.06 14.82
N LEU A 273 9.85 -7.59 13.93
CA LEU A 273 11.00 -6.76 14.32
C LEU A 273 10.62 -5.29 14.65
N TRP A 274 9.54 -4.77 14.10
CA TRP A 274 9.08 -3.38 14.30
C TRP A 274 7.81 -3.30 15.17
N ASP A 275 7.46 -4.38 15.86
CA ASP A 275 6.32 -4.49 16.78
C ASP A 275 4.97 -4.05 16.15
N VAL A 276 4.74 -4.44 14.89
CA VAL A 276 3.55 -4.08 14.12
C VAL A 276 2.40 -5.03 14.45
N LEU A 277 2.07 -5.13 15.74
CA LEU A 277 1.04 -6.00 16.26
C LEU A 277 -0.35 -5.38 16.12
N VAL A 278 -1.28 -6.14 15.54
CA VAL A 278 -2.70 -5.78 15.54
C VAL A 278 -3.29 -6.16 16.91
N HIS A 279 -3.24 -5.19 17.84
CA HIS A 279 -3.57 -5.29 19.28
C HIS A 279 -2.54 -5.98 20.18
N SER A 280 -1.49 -5.22 20.48
CA SER A 280 -1.07 -4.85 21.84
C SER A 280 -2.19 -4.61 22.86
N ASP A 281 -2.88 -5.62 23.41
CA ASP A 281 -3.82 -5.40 24.53
C ASP A 281 -3.06 -5.30 25.88
N GLU A 282 -2.28 -4.23 26.04
CA GLU A 282 -1.54 -3.91 27.27
C GLU A 282 -2.45 -3.36 28.38
N THR A 283 -3.45 -4.15 28.78
CA THR A 283 -4.33 -3.85 29.92
C THR A 283 -4.20 -4.88 31.06
N LEU A 284 -3.05 -5.58 31.18
CA LEU A 284 -2.90 -6.68 32.16
C LEU A 284 -1.51 -6.89 32.83
N THR A 285 -0.70 -5.83 33.03
CA THR A 285 0.56 -5.89 33.80
C THR A 285 0.64 -4.86 34.94
N GLY A 286 -0.39 -4.83 35.79
CA GLY A 286 -0.22 -4.35 37.17
C GLY A 286 0.86 -5.15 37.88
N GLY A 287 1.83 -4.47 38.51
CA GLY A 287 3.10 -5.07 38.90
C GLY A 287 3.02 -6.19 39.95
N GLY A 288 3.87 -7.22 39.78
CA GLY A 288 4.11 -8.27 40.77
C GLY A 288 5.25 -9.18 40.32
N SER A 289 6.25 -9.38 41.19
CA SER A 289 7.40 -10.25 40.92
C SER A 289 6.97 -11.68 40.60
N ARG A 290 7.69 -12.35 39.71
CA ARG A 290 7.57 -13.80 39.47
C ARG A 290 8.92 -14.46 39.61
N ASP A 291 9.14 -15.01 40.81
CA ASP A 291 10.15 -16.03 41.05
C ASP A 291 9.84 -17.31 40.23
N ILE A 292 10.86 -18.15 40.11
CA ILE A 292 10.79 -19.43 39.40
C ILE A 292 10.06 -20.47 40.26
N MET A 293 9.00 -21.12 39.74
CA MET A 293 8.81 -22.57 39.89
C MET A 293 7.66 -23.17 39.06
N ASP A 294 8.03 -24.26 38.37
CA ASP A 294 7.28 -25.48 38.04
C ASP A 294 5.94 -25.54 37.27
N THR A 295 5.73 -26.72 36.67
CA THR A 295 4.62 -27.06 35.76
C THR A 295 3.37 -27.57 36.48
N THR A 296 2.17 -27.24 35.97
CA THR A 296 1.04 -28.19 35.93
C THR A 296 -0.02 -27.85 34.85
N LEU A 297 -0.94 -28.80 34.62
CA LEU A 297 -1.86 -28.93 33.49
C LEU A 297 -3.04 -27.92 33.44
N CYS A 298 -3.31 -27.38 32.24
CA CYS A 298 -4.60 -27.39 31.48
C CYS A 298 -5.96 -26.96 32.11
N PRO A 299 -7.03 -26.72 31.30
CA PRO A 299 -7.12 -26.33 29.87
C PRO A 299 -8.10 -25.15 29.61
N HIS A 300 -8.51 -24.98 28.33
CA HIS A 300 -9.68 -24.22 27.84
C HIS A 300 -9.62 -22.68 27.89
N ASN A 301 -9.18 -22.09 26.77
CA ASN A 301 -10.09 -21.23 26.01
C ASN A 301 -9.79 -21.35 24.50
N MET A 302 -10.83 -21.48 23.66
CA MET A 302 -10.67 -21.86 22.25
C MET A 302 -11.27 -20.79 21.32
N CYS A 303 -10.45 -19.81 20.94
CA CYS A 303 -10.86 -18.76 20.02
C CYS A 303 -10.98 -19.30 18.58
N ILE A 304 -12.21 -19.45 18.10
CA ILE A 304 -12.52 -19.97 16.76
C ILE A 304 -12.30 -18.89 15.71
N LEU A 305 -11.42 -19.16 14.74
CA LEU A 305 -11.27 -18.36 13.51
C LEU A 305 -12.53 -18.48 12.64
N HIS A 306 -13.29 -17.38 12.53
CA HIS A 306 -14.59 -17.38 11.86
C HIS A 306 -14.46 -17.23 10.33
N LEU A 307 -14.01 -18.30 9.64
CA LEU A 307 -14.03 -18.36 8.17
C LEU A 307 -15.48 -18.40 7.66
N SER A 308 -15.97 -17.28 7.15
CA SER A 308 -17.31 -17.18 6.59
C SER A 308 -17.37 -17.70 5.14
N THR A 309 -17.57 -19.01 4.97
CA THR A 309 -17.89 -19.63 3.68
C THR A 309 -19.40 -19.77 3.50
N THR A 310 -20.05 -18.77 2.90
CA THR A 310 -21.43 -18.93 2.39
C THR A 310 -21.42 -19.63 1.04
N PHE A 311 -21.79 -20.91 1.03
CA PHE A 311 -22.03 -21.70 -0.17
C PHE A 311 -23.51 -22.11 -0.20
N THR A 312 -24.24 -21.66 -1.22
CA THR A 312 -25.64 -22.04 -1.48
C THR A 312 -25.78 -22.36 -2.96
N GLY A 313 -26.33 -23.53 -3.27
CA GLY A 313 -26.76 -23.91 -4.62
C GLY A 313 -28.22 -23.55 -4.89
#